data_AF-A0A8T4PJ50-F1
#
_entry.id   AF-A0A8T4PJ50-F1
#
_cell.length_a   1.000
_cell.length_b   1.000
_cell.length_c   1.000
_cell.angle_alpha   90.00
_cell.angle_beta   90.00
_cell.angle_gamma   90.00
#
_symmetry.space_group_name_H-M   'P 1'
#
loop_
_entity.id
_entity.type
_entity.pdbx_description
1 polymer ?
#
loop_
_entity_poly.entity_id
_entity_poly.type
_entity_poly.pdbx_seq_one_letter_code
_entity_poly.pdbx_strand_id
1 'polypeptide(L)' 'MGQQEVYDFLKRNKTRWFFSKEISKGLDVSIGSVTNCLKKLRENKAINFKGTKRKEQFQYRYKG' A
#
# COMPACT_ATOMS: atom_id res chain seq x y z
N MET A 1 -0.81 7.70 12.15
CA MET A 1 -0.33 7.31 10.81
C MET A 1 -1.29 7.82 9.75
N GLY A 2 -0.77 8.50 8.72
CA GLY A 2 -1.56 9.08 7.63
C GLY A 2 -1.34 8.41 6.27
N GLN A 3 -2.20 8.74 5.30
CA GLN A 3 -2.09 8.30 3.91
C GLN A 3 -0.75 8.72 3.28
N GLN A 4 -0.22 9.88 3.69
CA GLN A 4 1.03 10.43 3.20
C GLN A 4 2.22 9.51 3.49
N GLU A 5 2.32 8.96 4.71
CA GLU A 5 3.42 8.07 5.09
C GLU A 5 3.41 6.76 4.27
N VAL A 6 2.22 6.20 4.04
CA VAL A 6 2.04 5.01 3.19
C VAL A 6 2.42 5.32 1.75
N TYR A 7 2.02 6.49 1.24
CA TYR A 7 2.40 6.94 -0.10
C TYR A 7 3.91 7.13 -0.23
N ASP A 8 4.55 7.77 0.75
CA ASP A 8 5.99 8.02 0.77
C ASP A 8 6.79 6.73 0.89
N PHE A 9 6.32 5.73 1.65
CA PHE A 9 6.91 4.40 1.69
C PHE A 9 6.96 3.76 0.30
N LEU A 10 5.83 3.78 -0.43
CA LEU A 10 5.77 3.27 -1.79
C LEU A 10 6.65 4.09 -2.74
N LYS A 11 6.66 5.42 -2.59
CA LYS A 11 7.49 6.34 -3.39
C LYS A 11 8.99 6.15 -3.19
N ARG A 12 9.44 5.76 -1.99
CA ARG A 12 10.84 5.39 -1.74
C ARG A 12 11.20 4.04 -2.37
N ASN A 13 10.21 3.18 -2.61
CA ASN A 13 10.39 1.82 -3.12
C ASN A 13 9.66 1.60 -4.48
N LYS A 14 9.87 2.50 -5.44
CA LYS A 14 9.03 2.63 -6.65
C LYS A 14 8.91 1.37 -7.53
N THR A 15 9.91 0.49 -7.50
CA THR A 15 9.99 -0.67 -8.41
C THR A 15 9.31 -1.91 -7.85
N ARG A 16 9.14 -2.01 -6.53
CA ARG A 16 8.67 -3.23 -5.85
C ARG A 16 7.18 -3.19 -5.56
N TRP A 17 6.56 -4.36 -5.67
CA TRP A 17 5.20 -4.61 -5.21
C TRP A 17 5.21 -5.07 -3.74
N PHE A 18 4.34 -4.49 -2.93
CA PHE A 18 4.23 -4.80 -1.51
C PHE A 18 2.83 -5.26 -1.13
N PHE A 19 2.74 -6.20 -0.19
CA PHE A 19 1.51 -6.48 0.54
C PHE A 19 1.32 -5.47 1.69
N SER A 20 0.07 -5.29 2.13
CA SER A 20 -0.25 -4.45 3.30
C SER A 20 0.54 -4.85 4.55
N LYS A 21 0.79 -6.15 4.75
CA LYS A 21 1.63 -6.68 5.85
C LYS A 21 3.10 -6.22 5.78
N GLU A 22 3.65 -6.02 4.59
CA GLU A 22 5.05 -5.61 4.42
C GLU A 22 5.19 -4.12 4.70
N ILE A 23 4.23 -3.33 4.22
CA ILE A 23 4.17 -1.88 4.47
C ILE A 23 3.95 -1.63 5.97
N SER A 24 3.07 -2.39 6.60
CA SER A 24 2.83 -2.35 8.05
C SER A 24 4.10 -2.61 8.85
N LYS A 25 4.87 -3.65 8.51
CA LYS A 25 6.17 -3.91 9.15
C LYS A 25 7.20 -2.80 8.87
N GLY A 26 7.23 -2.27 7.65
CA GLY A 26 8.19 -1.24 7.27
C GLY A 26 7.93 0.13 7.89
N LEU A 27 6.71 0.38 8.36
CA LEU A 27 6.32 1.64 8.99
C LEU A 27 6.01 1.49 10.49
N ASP A 28 6.09 0.27 11.03
CA ASP A 28 5.72 -0.07 12.41
C ASP A 28 4.30 0.39 12.79
N VAL A 29 3.33 0.14 11.89
CA VAL A 29 1.92 0.50 12.12
C VAL A 29 1.00 -0.68 11.84
N SER A 30 -0.15 -0.73 12.52
CA SER A 30 -1.15 -1.77 12.35
C SER A 30 -1.58 -1.99 10.89
N ILE A 31 -1.72 -3.26 10.51
CA ILE A 31 -2.14 -3.67 9.17
C ILE A 31 -3.49 -3.06 8.80
N GLY A 32 -4.42 -2.93 9.76
CA GLY A 32 -5.73 -2.31 9.53
C GLY A 32 -5.64 -0.84 9.10
N SER A 33 -4.78 -0.05 9.75
CA SER A 33 -4.57 1.35 9.40
C SER A 33 -3.95 1.49 8.00
N VAL A 34 -2.92 0.68 7.71
CA VAL A 34 -2.29 0.62 6.38
C VAL A 34 -3.31 0.22 5.32
N THR A 35 -4.15 -0.77 5.58
CA THR A 35 -5.17 -1.24 4.64
C THR A 35 -6.19 -0.15 4.33
N ASN A 36 -6.66 0.59 5.34
CA ASN A 36 -7.57 1.72 5.15
C ASN A 36 -6.93 2.85 4.33
N CYS A 37 -5.65 3.16 4.58
CA CYS A 37 -4.90 4.14 3.78
C CYS A 37 -4.75 3.70 2.32
N LEU A 38 -4.37 2.44 2.08
CA LEU A 38 -4.22 1.88 0.74
C LEU A 38 -5.55 1.85 -0.02
N LYS A 39 -6.68 1.60 0.66
CA LYS A 39 -8.01 1.68 0.05
C LYS A 39 -8.29 3.08 -0.48
N LYS A 40 -8.07 4.12 0.33
CA LYS A 40 -8.26 5.52 -0.08
C LYS A 40 -7.31 5.94 -1.21
N LEU A 41 -6.04 5.54 -1.14
CA LEU A 41 -5.06 5.80 -2.21
C LEU A 41 -5.43 5.12 -3.54
N ARG A 42 -6.05 3.93 -3.48
CA ARG A 42 -6.60 3.26 -4.67
C ARG A 42 -7.80 3.99 -5.25
N GLU A 43 -8.75 4.38 -4.39
CA GLU A 43 -9.95 5.15 -4.80
C GLU A 43 -9.55 6.44 -5.51
N ASN A 44 -8.53 7.12 -4.98
CA ASN A 44 -7.95 8.34 -5.58
C ASN A 44 -7.00 8.07 -6.76
N LYS A 45 -6.83 6.80 -7.18
CA LYS A 45 -5.93 6.38 -8.27
C LYS A 45 -4.48 6.86 -8.12
N ALA A 46 -4.04 7.09 -6.89
CA ALA A 46 -2.72 7.64 -6.54
C ALA A 46 -1.61 6.58 -6.52
N ILE A 47 -1.98 5.29 -6.45
CA ILE A 47 -1.06 4.16 -6.44
C ILE A 47 -1.53 3.08 -7.41
N ASN A 48 -0.59 2.24 -7.86
CA ASN A 48 -0.92 1.03 -8.61
C ASN A 48 -1.26 -0.11 -7.64
N PHE A 49 -2.25 -0.92 -8.00
CA PHE A 49 -2.62 -2.12 -7.25
C PHE A 49 -2.95 -3.27 -8.19
N LYS A 50 -2.75 -4.51 -7.73
CA LYS A 50 -3.18 -5.72 -8.44
C LYS A 50 -3.65 -6.78 -7.45
N GLY A 51 -4.62 -7.58 -7.85
CA GLY A 51 -5.05 -8.75 -7.07
C GLY A 51 -4.05 -9.91 -7.16
N THR A 52 -4.14 -10.85 -6.24
CA THR A 52 -3.43 -12.14 -6.33
C THR A 52 -4.42 -13.29 -6.60
N LYS A 53 -3.93 -14.54 -6.60
CA LYS A 53 -4.78 -15.75 -6.71
C LYS A 53 -5.76 -15.89 -5.54
N ARG A 54 -5.53 -15.22 -4.40
CA ARG A 54 -6.41 -15.27 -3.22
C ARG A 54 -7.41 -14.12 -3.29
N LYS A 55 -8.68 -14.41 -2.99
CA LYS A 55 -9.72 -13.39 -2.85
C LYS A 55 -9.27 -12.31 -1.87
N GLU A 56 -9.53 -11.05 -2.23
CA GLU A 56 -9.31 -9.86 -1.41
C GLU A 56 -7.85 -9.58 -0.99
N GLN A 57 -6.88 -10.30 -1.56
CA GLN A 57 -5.47 -10.03 -1.35
C GLN A 57 -4.91 -9.19 -2.50
N PHE A 58 -4.34 -8.02 -2.16
CA PHE A 58 -3.78 -7.08 -3.12
C PHE A 58 -2.30 -6.82 -2.86
N GLN A 59 -1.58 -6.51 -3.94
CA GLN A 59 -0.26 -5.90 -3.90
C GLN A 59 -0.32 -4.47 -4.39
N TYR A 60 0.57 -3.64 -3.88
CA TYR A 60 0.58 -2.20 -4.07
C TYR A 60 1.97 -1.73 -4.51
N ARG A 61 2.02 -0.74 -5.41
CA ARG A 61 3.24 -0.11 -5.89
C ARG A 61 3.01 1.37 -6.13
N TYR A 62 4.07 2.16 -6.06
CA TYR A 62 4.04 3.55 -6.51
C TYR A 62 3.52 3.67 -7.95
N LYS A 63 2.77 4.74 -8.20
CA LYS A 63 2.38 5.17 -9.54
C LYS A 63 3.36 6.27 -9.95
N GLY A 64 4.37 5.86 -10.72
CA GLY A 64 5.30 6.77 -11.40
C GLY A 64 4.74 7.23 -12.73
#